data_AF-B8Y831-F1
#
_entry.id   AF-B8Y831-F1
#
_cell.length_a   1.000
_cell.length_b   1.000
_cell.length_c   1.000
_cell.angle_alpha   90.00
_cell.angle_beta   90.00
_cell.angle_gamma   90.00
#
_symmetry.space_group_name_H-M   'P 1'
#
loop_
_entity.id
_entity.type
_entity.pdbx_description
1 polymer ?
#
loop_
_entity_poly.entity_id
_entity_poly.type
_entity_poly.pdbx_seq_one_letter_code
_entity_poly.pdbx_strand_id
1 'polypeptide(L)'
;VFGLDGALIATADDMALYDGKVDFKTLDLKTAARVDSYAGLIFATWNQAAPDLGDYLGDARWYLDLYHNRTPEGMEVLGAPHRWVVDTNWKLGPMNFGADGPHAVKVHGPITAATFQVPPTIFRDALVDSPSVSMGNGHNGIVTQVPESLKEQIPPYFGFNPDLVEVYEKHLNPQQTELNRHLIAGVQTMFPNFSSVQGASTFELDKMPVNFLAIRTWQPISATQTEIWNWFLVEKEASDDWKQASMLAGVRTFTAGGTF
;
A
#
# COMPACT_ATOMS: atom_id res chain seq x y z
N VAL A 1 4.62 -17.77 -30.27
CA VAL A 1 4.45 -18.23 -28.88
C VAL A 1 5.71 -17.88 -28.12
N PHE A 2 5.58 -17.30 -26.93
CA PHE A 2 6.71 -16.92 -26.07
C PHE A 2 6.68 -17.73 -24.78
N GLY A 3 7.86 -18.03 -24.23
CA GLY A 3 8.02 -18.59 -22.90
C GLY A 3 7.72 -17.56 -21.80
N LEU A 4 7.68 -18.02 -20.54
CA LEU A 4 7.49 -17.15 -19.37
C LEU A 4 8.68 -16.21 -19.12
N ASP A 5 9.85 -16.56 -19.65
CA ASP A 5 11.07 -15.74 -19.67
C ASP A 5 11.08 -14.72 -20.82
N GLY A 6 10.06 -14.74 -21.68
CA GLY A 6 9.94 -13.88 -22.85
C GLY A 6 10.66 -14.40 -24.09
N ALA A 7 11.30 -15.57 -24.05
CA ALA A 7 11.97 -16.15 -25.20
C ALA A 7 10.96 -16.57 -26.28
N LEU A 8 11.25 -16.32 -27.56
CA LEU A 8 10.42 -16.81 -28.66
C LEU A 8 10.62 -18.33 -28.80
N ILE A 9 9.56 -19.10 -28.54
CA ILE A 9 9.62 -20.57 -28.56
C ILE A 9 8.94 -21.22 -29.78
N ALA A 10 8.05 -20.50 -30.45
CA ALA A 10 7.42 -20.99 -31.68
C ALA A 10 6.85 -19.86 -32.54
N THR A 11 6.84 -20.06 -33.85
CA THR A 11 6.13 -19.24 -34.84
C THR A 11 4.82 -19.93 -35.29
N ALA A 12 4.04 -19.27 -36.15
CA ALA A 12 2.83 -19.86 -36.71
C ALA A 12 3.16 -21.00 -37.70
N ASP A 13 4.17 -20.79 -38.55
CA ASP A 13 4.75 -21.82 -39.41
C ASP A 13 5.95 -22.49 -38.73
N ASP A 14 6.42 -23.61 -39.28
CA ASP A 14 7.63 -24.29 -38.81
C ASP A 14 8.84 -23.36 -38.88
N MET A 15 9.56 -23.22 -37.76
CA MET A 15 10.73 -22.36 -37.65
C MET A 15 11.83 -22.75 -38.64
N ALA A 16 11.92 -24.03 -39.03
CA ALA A 16 12.86 -24.53 -40.04
C ALA A 16 12.73 -23.83 -41.40
N LEU A 17 11.55 -23.27 -41.73
CA LEU A 17 11.34 -22.51 -42.98
C LEU A 17 12.19 -21.22 -43.04
N TYR A 18 12.61 -20.73 -41.88
CA TYR A 18 13.38 -19.51 -41.68
C TYR A 18 14.86 -19.78 -41.34
N ASP A 19 15.30 -21.04 -41.36
CA ASP A 19 16.70 -21.41 -41.08
C ASP A 19 17.67 -20.64 -41.98
N GLY A 20 18.67 -20.03 -41.35
CA GLY A 20 19.67 -19.18 -42.02
C GLY A 20 19.14 -17.82 -42.54
N LYS A 21 17.86 -17.50 -42.32
CA LYS A 21 17.23 -16.22 -42.74
C LYS A 21 16.86 -15.33 -41.56
N VAL A 22 16.51 -15.93 -40.42
CA VAL A 22 16.07 -15.20 -39.21
C VAL A 22 16.86 -15.69 -38.01
N ASP A 23 17.42 -14.76 -37.24
CA ASP A 23 17.92 -15.06 -35.90
C ASP A 23 16.80 -14.81 -34.88
N PHE A 24 16.12 -15.89 -34.52
CA PHE A 24 14.98 -15.84 -33.59
C PHE A 24 15.34 -15.30 -32.20
N LYS A 25 16.61 -15.39 -31.76
CA LYS A 25 17.05 -14.81 -30.48
C LYS A 25 16.95 -13.28 -30.46
N THR A 26 16.92 -12.63 -31.63
CA THR A 26 16.70 -11.18 -31.71
C THR A 26 15.24 -10.76 -31.54
N LEU A 27 14.32 -11.73 -31.54
CA LEU A 27 12.87 -11.53 -31.54
C LEU A 27 12.21 -11.86 -30.19
N ASP A 28 12.99 -12.17 -29.15
CA ASP A 28 12.49 -12.32 -27.78
C ASP A 28 11.73 -11.05 -27.33
N LEU A 29 10.78 -11.23 -26.40
CA LEU A 29 10.15 -10.09 -25.73
C LEU A 29 11.24 -9.22 -25.09
N LYS A 30 11.08 -7.90 -25.17
CA LYS A 30 12.05 -6.97 -24.60
C LYS A 30 12.01 -7.03 -23.07
N THR A 31 12.89 -7.83 -22.47
CA THR A 31 13.14 -7.87 -21.03
C THR A 31 14.20 -6.83 -20.65
N ALA A 32 13.87 -5.55 -20.77
CA ALA A 32 14.82 -4.46 -20.51
C ALA A 32 14.66 -3.78 -19.14
N ALA A 33 13.76 -4.28 -18.27
CA ALA A 33 13.62 -3.80 -16.92
C ALA A 33 14.39 -4.69 -15.94
N ARG A 34 15.13 -4.09 -15.02
CA ARG A 34 15.57 -4.76 -13.79
C ARG A 34 14.36 -4.90 -12.88
N VAL A 35 14.11 -6.11 -12.39
CA VAL A 35 12.99 -6.43 -11.50
C VAL A 35 13.56 -6.94 -10.19
N ASP A 36 13.03 -6.45 -9.08
CA ASP A 36 13.39 -6.88 -7.73
C ASP A 36 12.17 -6.76 -6.82
N SER A 37 12.22 -7.34 -5.62
CA SER A 37 11.11 -7.34 -4.67
C SER A 37 11.54 -7.04 -3.25
N TYR A 38 10.68 -6.35 -2.50
CA TYR A 38 10.86 -6.10 -1.07
C TYR A 38 9.50 -6.23 -0.37
N ALA A 39 9.43 -6.94 0.76
CA ALA A 39 8.18 -7.13 1.52
C ALA A 39 6.99 -7.62 0.65
N GLY A 40 7.25 -8.51 -0.31
CA GLY A 40 6.23 -9.01 -1.26
C GLY A 40 5.81 -8.03 -2.36
N LEU A 41 6.26 -6.78 -2.33
CA LEU A 41 6.05 -5.79 -3.37
C LEU A 41 7.09 -5.95 -4.48
N ILE A 42 6.66 -5.96 -5.74
CA ILE A 42 7.53 -6.13 -6.92
C ILE A 42 7.74 -4.76 -7.58
N PHE A 43 9.00 -4.36 -7.74
CA PHE A 43 9.39 -3.11 -8.38
C PHE A 43 10.19 -3.38 -9.65
N ALA A 44 10.12 -2.44 -10.59
CA ALA A 44 10.85 -2.54 -11.85
C ALA A 44 11.43 -1.18 -12.26
N THR A 45 12.62 -1.21 -12.88
CA THR A 45 13.25 -0.02 -13.46
C THR A 45 13.90 -0.34 -14.80
N TRP A 46 13.69 0.52 -15.79
CA TRP A 46 14.39 0.44 -17.08
C TRP A 46 15.80 1.04 -17.01
N ASN A 47 16.14 1.76 -15.94
CA ASN A 47 17.47 2.33 -15.74
C ASN A 47 18.43 1.25 -15.22
N GLN A 48 19.27 0.72 -16.10
CA GLN A 48 20.25 -0.31 -15.77
C GLN A 48 21.29 0.19 -14.74
N ALA A 49 21.59 1.49 -14.72
CA ALA A 49 22.53 2.11 -13.78
C ALA A 49 21.87 2.56 -12.46
N ALA A 50 20.60 2.22 -12.22
CA ALA A 50 19.95 2.49 -10.95
C ALA A 50 20.67 1.77 -9.78
N PRO A 51 20.58 2.28 -8.55
CA PRO A 51 20.96 1.49 -7.38
C PRO A 51 20.08 0.24 -7.25
N ASP A 52 20.52 -0.72 -6.43
CA ASP A 52 19.70 -1.87 -6.07
C ASP A 52 18.47 -1.43 -5.28
N LEU A 53 17.40 -2.25 -5.28
CA LEU A 53 16.12 -1.84 -4.70
C LEU A 53 16.25 -1.48 -3.22
N GLY A 54 17.06 -2.22 -2.46
CA GLY A 54 17.29 -1.94 -1.04
C GLY A 54 17.91 -0.56 -0.79
N ASP A 55 18.87 -0.16 -1.63
CA ASP A 55 19.54 1.15 -1.55
C ASP A 55 18.61 2.28 -2.02
N TYR A 56 17.79 2.01 -3.04
CA TYR A 56 16.77 2.95 -3.50
C TYR A 56 15.72 3.23 -2.40
N LEU A 57 15.20 2.19 -1.76
CA LEU A 57 14.22 2.32 -0.69
C LEU A 57 14.81 2.94 0.58
N GLY A 58 16.10 2.69 0.87
CA GLY A 58 16.79 3.27 2.02
C GLY A 58 16.07 2.99 3.33
N ASP A 59 15.76 4.05 4.07
CA ASP A 59 15.05 3.99 5.36
C ASP A 59 13.56 3.65 5.22
N ALA A 60 12.99 3.79 4.01
CA ALA A 60 11.59 3.46 3.77
C ALA A 60 11.30 1.96 4.01
N ARG A 61 12.33 1.11 3.89
CA ARG A 61 12.25 -0.32 4.22
C ARG A 61 11.72 -0.58 5.63
N TRP A 62 12.13 0.22 6.61
CA TRP A 62 11.67 0.07 7.99
C TRP A 62 10.16 0.24 8.11
N TYR A 63 9.58 1.18 7.35
CA TYR A 63 8.14 1.41 7.32
C TYR A 63 7.42 0.40 6.42
N LEU A 64 8.02 0.00 5.30
CA LEU A 64 7.47 -1.07 4.47
C LEU A 64 7.36 -2.37 5.27
N ASP A 65 8.31 -2.67 6.15
CA ASP A 65 8.20 -3.85 7.00
C ASP A 65 7.04 -3.75 7.99
N LEU A 66 6.81 -2.57 8.58
CA LEU A 66 5.68 -2.31 9.48
C LEU A 66 4.30 -2.55 8.82
N TYR A 67 4.16 -2.22 7.54
CA TYR A 67 2.87 -2.30 6.83
C TYR A 67 2.71 -3.56 5.97
N HIS A 68 3.77 -4.05 5.35
CA HIS A 68 3.74 -5.10 4.33
C HIS A 68 4.47 -6.39 4.73
N ASN A 69 5.19 -6.39 5.85
CA ASN A 69 5.96 -7.54 6.33
C ASN A 69 5.93 -7.64 7.86
N ARG A 70 4.75 -7.42 8.47
CA ARG A 70 4.57 -7.47 9.94
C ARG A 70 4.26 -8.86 10.46
N THR A 71 4.12 -9.85 9.59
CA THR A 71 3.97 -11.26 9.91
C THR A 71 4.88 -12.12 9.03
N PRO A 72 5.28 -13.32 9.47
CA PRO A 72 6.20 -14.18 8.72
C PRO A 72 5.73 -14.58 7.32
N GLU A 73 4.43 -14.76 7.09
CA GLU A 73 3.92 -15.12 5.76
C GLU A 73 3.68 -13.89 4.85
N GLY A 74 3.73 -12.69 5.43
CA GLY A 74 3.53 -11.42 4.75
C GLY A 74 2.07 -11.19 4.32
N MET A 75 1.87 -10.35 3.32
CA MET A 75 0.53 -9.93 2.88
C MET A 75 -0.01 -10.75 1.70
N GLU A 76 -1.33 -10.90 1.66
CA GLU A 76 -2.13 -11.40 0.55
C GLU A 76 -2.88 -10.25 -0.12
N VAL A 77 -2.96 -10.28 -1.46
CA VAL A 77 -3.81 -9.36 -2.22
C VAL A 77 -5.22 -9.92 -2.32
N LEU A 78 -6.21 -9.16 -1.85
CA LEU A 78 -7.62 -9.54 -1.79
C LEU A 78 -8.32 -9.24 -3.12
N GLY A 79 -8.00 -10.04 -4.14
CA GLY A 79 -8.65 -10.00 -5.46
C GLY A 79 -7.99 -9.07 -6.49
N ALA A 80 -8.74 -8.77 -7.55
CA ALA A 80 -8.27 -7.93 -8.64
C ALA A 80 -8.23 -6.43 -8.25
N PRO A 81 -7.38 -5.61 -8.91
CA PRO A 81 -7.39 -4.17 -8.65
C PRO A 81 -8.71 -3.54 -9.04
N HIS A 82 -9.14 -2.59 -8.24
CA HIS A 82 -10.12 -1.59 -8.62
C HIS A 82 -9.40 -0.57 -9.51
N ARG A 83 -9.93 -0.32 -10.72
CA ARG A 83 -9.32 0.56 -11.71
C ARG A 83 -10.30 1.61 -12.17
N TRP A 84 -9.88 2.88 -12.14
CA TRP A 84 -10.67 3.99 -12.64
C TRP A 84 -9.77 5.13 -13.13
N VAL A 85 -10.32 5.98 -14.00
CA VAL A 85 -9.62 7.15 -14.55
C VAL A 85 -10.15 8.41 -13.88
N VAL A 86 -9.23 9.34 -13.60
CA VAL A 86 -9.54 10.67 -13.08
C VAL A 86 -8.87 11.74 -13.93
N ASP A 87 -9.55 12.88 -14.12
CA ASP A 87 -9.05 14.04 -14.87
C ASP A 87 -8.13 14.91 -14.00
N THR A 88 -7.01 14.31 -13.58
CA THR A 88 -5.96 15.02 -12.86
C THR A 88 -4.58 14.48 -13.18
N ASN A 89 -3.55 15.27 -12.88
CA ASN A 89 -2.16 14.83 -12.96
C ASN A 89 -1.84 13.81 -11.87
N TRP A 90 -1.08 12.77 -12.24
CA TRP A 90 -0.75 11.65 -11.36
C TRP A 90 -0.07 12.08 -10.05
N LYS A 91 0.65 13.21 -10.05
CA LYS A 91 1.41 13.71 -8.89
C LYS A 91 0.52 14.07 -7.69
N LEU A 92 -0.75 14.42 -7.91
CA LEU A 92 -1.63 14.82 -6.80
C LEU A 92 -1.84 13.69 -5.79
N GLY A 93 -2.00 12.46 -6.25
CA GLY A 93 -2.21 11.30 -5.38
C GLY A 93 -1.01 11.02 -4.44
N PRO A 94 0.20 10.80 -4.99
CA PRO A 94 1.41 10.62 -4.21
C PRO A 94 1.72 11.76 -3.24
N MET A 95 1.47 13.01 -3.66
CA MET A 95 1.64 14.19 -2.78
C MET A 95 0.64 14.17 -1.61
N ASN A 96 -0.63 13.85 -1.89
CA ASN A 96 -1.66 13.75 -0.87
C ASN A 96 -1.31 12.64 0.15
N PHE A 97 -1.00 11.44 -0.33
CA PHE A 97 -0.67 10.29 0.53
C PHE A 97 0.66 10.44 1.27
N GLY A 98 1.63 11.14 0.68
CA GLY A 98 2.97 11.28 1.25
C GLY A 98 3.11 12.40 2.28
N ALA A 99 2.24 13.41 2.27
CA ALA A 99 2.47 14.62 3.06
C ALA A 99 1.23 15.44 3.46
N ASP A 100 0.02 15.15 2.97
CA ASP A 100 -1.17 15.97 3.22
C ASP A 100 -2.00 15.46 4.39
N GLY A 101 -1.49 15.51 5.63
CA GLY A 101 -2.27 15.13 6.81
C GLY A 101 -3.49 16.03 7.09
N PRO A 102 -3.37 17.37 7.01
CA PRO A 102 -4.46 18.28 7.38
C PRO A 102 -5.75 18.14 6.56
N HIS A 103 -5.72 17.68 5.30
CA HIS A 103 -6.95 17.51 4.52
C HIS A 103 -7.93 16.53 5.17
N ALA A 104 -7.45 15.57 5.97
CA ALA A 104 -8.28 14.55 6.58
C ALA A 104 -9.36 15.16 7.50
N VAL A 105 -9.03 16.23 8.23
CA VAL A 105 -10.01 16.92 9.08
C VAL A 105 -10.99 17.76 8.24
N LYS A 106 -10.49 18.38 7.17
CA LYS A 106 -11.26 19.36 6.39
C LYS A 106 -12.20 18.71 5.38
N VAL A 107 -11.72 17.70 4.66
CA VAL A 107 -12.43 17.01 3.58
C VAL A 107 -13.22 15.82 4.11
N HIS A 108 -12.66 15.08 5.08
CA HIS A 108 -13.25 13.84 5.57
C HIS A 108 -13.84 13.95 6.99
N GLY A 109 -13.80 15.12 7.64
CA GLY A 109 -14.19 15.28 9.06
C GLY A 109 -15.47 14.53 9.50
N PRO A 110 -16.62 14.69 8.81
CA PRO A 110 -17.84 13.96 9.16
C PRO A 110 -17.74 12.44 9.01
N ILE A 111 -17.12 11.96 7.93
CA ILE A 111 -16.99 10.52 7.68
C ILE A 111 -15.98 9.89 8.62
N THR A 112 -14.87 10.57 8.92
CA THR A 112 -13.89 10.11 9.91
C THR A 112 -14.53 9.95 11.28
N ALA A 113 -15.30 10.94 11.74
CA ALA A 113 -15.99 10.85 13.02
C ALA A 113 -16.96 9.65 13.07
N ALA A 114 -17.67 9.37 11.98
CA ALA A 114 -18.62 8.27 11.89
C ALA A 114 -17.94 6.89 11.81
N THR A 115 -16.87 6.77 11.01
CA THR A 115 -16.25 5.48 10.68
C THR A 115 -15.17 5.04 11.66
N PHE A 116 -14.50 6.00 12.33
CA PHE A 116 -13.50 5.72 13.37
C PHE A 116 -14.10 5.76 14.77
N GLN A 117 -15.32 6.30 14.93
CA GLN A 117 -15.98 6.53 16.22
C GLN A 117 -15.17 7.39 17.21
N VAL A 118 -14.35 8.29 16.68
CA VAL A 118 -13.51 9.20 17.46
C VAL A 118 -14.05 10.62 17.34
N PRO A 119 -14.20 11.39 18.45
CA PRO A 119 -14.56 12.80 18.39
C PRO A 119 -13.64 13.60 17.44
N PRO A 120 -14.17 14.51 16.61
CA PRO A 120 -13.36 15.26 15.64
C PRO A 120 -12.16 16.01 16.25
N THR A 121 -12.30 16.50 17.48
CA THR A 121 -11.23 17.20 18.21
C THR A 121 -10.07 16.26 18.52
N ILE A 122 -10.37 15.03 18.96
CA ILE A 122 -9.37 14.01 19.26
C ILE A 122 -8.63 13.61 17.98
N PHE A 123 -9.35 13.37 16.89
CA PHE A 123 -8.72 12.99 15.62
C PHE A 123 -7.81 14.11 15.09
N ARG A 124 -8.23 15.37 15.22
CA ARG A 124 -7.39 16.52 14.90
C ARG A 124 -6.13 16.57 15.76
N ASP A 125 -6.25 16.38 17.07
CA ASP A 125 -5.11 16.41 18.00
C ASP A 125 -4.13 15.28 17.68
N ALA A 126 -4.64 14.08 17.40
CA ALA A 126 -3.84 12.95 16.91
C ALA A 126 -3.06 13.33 15.66
N LEU A 127 -3.69 13.94 14.65
CA LEU A 127 -3.00 14.37 13.44
C LEU A 127 -1.94 15.46 13.69
N VAL A 128 -2.17 16.37 14.63
CA VAL A 128 -1.20 17.42 14.99
C VAL A 128 0.01 16.83 15.71
N ASP A 129 -0.23 15.86 16.60
CA ASP A 129 0.82 15.23 17.41
C ASP A 129 1.57 14.12 16.64
N SER A 130 1.06 13.74 15.47
CA SER A 130 1.59 12.64 14.67
C SER A 130 2.74 13.06 13.76
N PRO A 131 3.82 12.25 13.68
CA PRO A 131 4.95 12.57 12.83
C PRO A 131 4.60 12.46 11.33
N SER A 132 5.05 13.47 10.58
CA SER A 132 5.33 13.31 9.15
C SER A 132 6.78 12.85 9.00
N VAL A 133 7.00 11.82 8.20
CA VAL A 133 8.28 11.15 8.04
C VAL A 133 8.79 11.38 6.63
N SER A 134 10.02 11.87 6.50
CA SER A 134 10.79 11.75 5.26
C SER A 134 11.75 10.59 5.37
N MET A 135 11.69 9.67 4.41
CA MET A 135 12.45 8.42 4.39
C MET A 135 13.61 8.45 3.37
N GLY A 136 13.94 9.64 2.85
CA GLY A 136 14.93 9.80 1.77
C GLY A 136 14.36 9.47 0.38
N ASN A 137 15.10 9.81 -0.69
CA ASN A 137 14.78 9.49 -2.10
C ASN A 137 13.35 9.87 -2.57
N GLY A 138 12.70 10.83 -1.89
CA GLY A 138 11.32 11.24 -2.18
C GLY A 138 10.25 10.34 -1.56
N HIS A 139 10.63 9.33 -0.79
CA HIS A 139 9.73 8.51 0.02
C HIS A 139 9.28 9.30 1.25
N ASN A 140 7.97 9.39 1.48
CA ASN A 140 7.42 10.15 2.60
C ASN A 140 6.14 9.49 3.12
N GLY A 141 5.77 9.78 4.36
CA GLY A 141 4.54 9.30 4.94
C GLY A 141 4.12 10.06 6.19
N ILE A 142 2.93 9.74 6.65
CA ILE A 142 2.31 10.25 7.87
C ILE A 142 1.95 9.04 8.71
N VAL A 143 2.39 9.04 9.96
CA VAL A 143 2.13 7.94 10.89
C VAL A 143 1.25 8.48 12.00
N THR A 144 -0.05 8.22 11.91
CA THR A 144 -1.01 8.71 12.89
C THR A 144 -1.03 7.81 14.12
N GLN A 145 -0.63 8.35 15.27
CA GLN A 145 -0.56 7.64 16.54
C GLN A 145 -1.71 8.04 17.48
N VAL A 146 -2.05 7.15 18.41
CA VAL A 146 -2.90 7.49 19.55
C VAL A 146 -2.19 8.56 20.40
N PRO A 147 -2.83 9.72 20.66
CA PRO A 147 -2.28 10.74 21.56
C PRO A 147 -2.00 10.16 22.94
N GLU A 148 -0.92 10.63 23.58
CA GLU A 148 -0.51 10.14 24.91
C GLU A 148 -1.66 10.23 25.95
N SER A 149 -2.44 11.32 25.89
CA SER A 149 -3.58 11.56 26.77
C SER A 149 -4.74 10.56 26.62
N LEU A 150 -4.73 9.73 25.56
CA LEU A 150 -5.80 8.81 25.21
C LEU A 150 -5.38 7.33 25.18
N LYS A 151 -4.11 7.03 25.46
CA LYS A 151 -3.61 5.64 25.47
C LYS A 151 -4.32 4.74 26.50
N GLU A 152 -4.85 5.31 27.58
CA GLU A 152 -5.65 4.55 28.56
C GLU A 152 -7.08 4.24 28.07
N GLN A 153 -7.59 5.03 27.11
CA GLN A 153 -8.97 4.93 26.61
C GLN A 153 -9.05 4.11 25.31
N ILE A 154 -8.00 4.17 24.49
CA ILE A 154 -7.93 3.45 23.22
C ILE A 154 -7.07 2.21 23.43
N PRO A 155 -7.62 1.01 23.24
CA PRO A 155 -6.86 -0.22 23.45
C PRO A 155 -5.68 -0.31 22.47
N PRO A 156 -4.57 -0.95 22.89
CA PRO A 156 -3.50 -1.36 21.99
C PRO A 156 -4.04 -2.11 20.78
N TYR A 157 -3.38 -1.93 19.63
CA TYR A 157 -3.72 -2.61 18.37
C TYR A 157 -5.18 -2.37 17.94
N PHE A 158 -5.66 -1.14 18.12
CA PHE A 158 -7.03 -0.74 17.77
C PHE A 158 -7.37 -1.11 16.31
N GLY A 159 -8.33 -2.02 16.17
CA GLY A 159 -8.85 -2.54 14.90
C GLY A 159 -7.96 -3.54 14.16
N PHE A 160 -6.76 -3.84 14.66
CA PHE A 160 -5.95 -4.95 14.15
C PHE A 160 -6.59 -6.30 14.48
N ASN A 161 -6.12 -7.35 13.80
CA ASN A 161 -6.56 -8.71 14.08
C ASN A 161 -6.05 -9.14 15.48
N PRO A 162 -6.93 -9.39 16.46
CA PRO A 162 -6.51 -9.79 17.80
C PRO A 162 -5.74 -11.11 17.80
N ASP A 163 -6.06 -12.03 16.90
CA ASP A 163 -5.42 -13.36 16.82
C ASP A 163 -3.98 -13.27 16.31
N LEU A 164 -3.60 -12.16 15.67
CA LEU A 164 -2.27 -11.96 15.10
C LEU A 164 -1.38 -11.02 15.94
N VAL A 165 -1.89 -10.47 17.05
CA VAL A 165 -1.11 -9.54 17.89
C VAL A 165 0.20 -10.14 18.37
N GLU A 166 0.16 -11.39 18.88
CA GLU A 166 1.38 -12.08 19.32
C GLU A 166 2.35 -12.36 18.15
N VAL A 167 1.83 -12.55 16.94
CA VAL A 167 2.64 -12.74 15.73
C VAL A 167 3.36 -11.43 15.39
N TYR A 168 2.66 -10.29 15.44
CA TYR A 168 3.25 -8.97 15.21
C TYR A 168 4.37 -8.68 16.22
N GLU A 169 4.10 -8.88 17.51
CA GLU A 169 5.05 -8.60 18.60
C GLU A 169 6.32 -9.45 18.51
N LYS A 170 6.23 -10.68 17.97
CA LYS A 170 7.38 -11.57 17.75
C LYS A 170 8.16 -11.25 16.47
N HIS A 171 7.49 -10.75 15.43
CA HIS A 171 8.11 -10.55 14.12
C HIS A 171 8.73 -9.16 13.97
N LEU A 172 8.04 -8.13 14.45
CA LEU A 172 8.50 -6.75 14.37
C LEU A 172 9.64 -6.47 15.35
N ASN A 173 10.54 -5.57 14.97
CA ASN A 173 11.55 -5.08 15.91
C ASN A 173 10.91 -4.22 17.03
N PRO A 174 11.58 -4.02 18.18
CA PRO A 174 10.97 -3.34 19.32
C PRO A 174 10.39 -1.94 19.00
N GLN A 175 11.05 -1.17 18.14
CA GLN A 175 10.57 0.15 17.74
C GLN A 175 9.32 0.06 16.84
N GLN A 176 9.29 -0.89 15.91
CA GLN A 176 8.12 -1.16 15.07
C GLN A 176 6.95 -1.67 15.92
N THR A 177 7.21 -2.56 16.86
CA THR A 177 6.19 -3.10 17.77
C THR A 177 5.53 -1.99 18.58
N GLU A 178 6.32 -1.08 19.16
CA GLU A 178 5.80 0.05 19.92
C GLU A 178 4.97 1.00 19.04
N LEU A 179 5.46 1.31 17.83
CA LEU A 179 4.74 2.16 16.89
C LEU A 179 3.43 1.50 16.42
N ASN A 180 3.45 0.19 16.13
CA ASN A 180 2.28 -0.57 15.67
C ASN A 180 1.21 -0.68 16.76
N ARG A 181 1.62 -0.80 18.03
CA ARG A 181 0.74 -0.91 19.20
C ARG A 181 -0.25 0.25 19.29
N HIS A 182 0.16 1.45 18.90
CA HIS A 182 -0.62 2.68 19.02
C HIS A 182 -0.93 3.33 17.67
N LEU A 183 -0.81 2.59 16.57
CA LEU A 183 -1.10 3.07 15.23
C LEU A 183 -2.61 3.21 14.98
N ILE A 184 -3.06 4.42 14.67
CA ILE A 184 -4.42 4.69 14.20
C ILE A 184 -4.50 4.52 12.69
N ALA A 185 -3.56 5.16 11.99
CA ALA A 185 -3.49 5.12 10.53
C ALA A 185 -2.06 5.35 10.05
N GLY A 186 -1.72 4.76 8.91
CA GLY A 186 -0.45 4.99 8.23
C GLY A 186 -0.71 5.32 6.77
N VAL A 187 -0.19 6.45 6.30
CA VAL A 187 -0.31 6.85 4.89
C VAL A 187 1.08 7.13 4.35
N GLN A 188 1.44 6.57 3.22
CA GLN A 188 2.78 6.75 2.68
C GLN A 188 2.80 6.69 1.16
N THR A 189 3.84 7.29 0.61
CA THR A 189 4.20 7.22 -0.80
C THR A 189 5.64 6.76 -0.91
N MET A 190 5.84 5.67 -1.65
CA MET A 190 7.14 5.38 -2.23
C MET A 190 7.21 6.08 -3.57
N PHE A 191 8.17 7.00 -3.72
CA PHE A 191 8.41 7.68 -4.98
C PHE A 191 8.59 6.66 -6.13
N PRO A 192 8.10 6.95 -7.33
CA PRO A 192 7.31 8.14 -7.69
C PRO A 192 5.84 8.03 -7.33
N ASN A 193 5.22 6.89 -7.61
CA ASN A 193 3.76 6.79 -7.76
C ASN A 193 3.14 5.56 -7.10
N PHE A 194 3.80 4.98 -6.10
CA PHE A 194 3.22 3.95 -5.26
C PHE A 194 2.82 4.55 -3.91
N SER A 195 1.58 4.36 -3.50
CA SER A 195 1.12 4.81 -2.19
C SER A 195 0.40 3.70 -1.44
N SER A 196 0.42 3.75 -0.12
CA SER A 196 -0.40 2.87 0.72
C SER A 196 -1.10 3.66 1.81
N VAL A 197 -2.27 3.19 2.21
CA VAL A 197 -3.03 3.69 3.35
C VAL A 197 -3.50 2.52 4.19
N GLN A 198 -3.27 2.62 5.48
CA GLN A 198 -3.77 1.71 6.49
C GLN A 198 -4.60 2.47 7.50
N GLY A 199 -5.72 1.89 7.92
CA GLY A 199 -6.52 2.41 9.02
C GLY A 199 -7.63 1.46 9.40
N ALA A 200 -8.22 1.66 10.57
CA ALA A 200 -9.38 0.90 11.01
C ALA A 200 -10.67 1.66 10.72
N SER A 201 -11.66 0.98 10.13
CA SER A 201 -12.98 1.58 9.88
C SER A 201 -14.10 0.61 10.23
N THR A 202 -15.25 1.15 10.64
CA THR A 202 -16.50 0.41 10.78
C THR A 202 -17.66 1.15 10.12
N PHE A 203 -18.63 0.39 9.64
CA PHE A 203 -19.93 0.87 9.17
C PHE A 203 -21.07 0.34 10.04
N GLU A 204 -20.72 -0.34 11.14
CA GLU A 204 -21.61 -0.92 12.14
C GLU A 204 -21.19 -0.32 13.49
N LEU A 205 -22.01 0.58 14.03
CA LEU A 205 -21.63 1.43 15.17
C LEU A 205 -21.40 0.66 16.47
N ASP A 206 -21.91 -0.57 16.56
CA ASP A 206 -21.78 -1.47 17.71
C ASP A 206 -20.58 -2.43 17.60
N LYS A 207 -19.85 -2.40 16.48
CA LYS A 207 -18.69 -3.27 16.25
C LYS A 207 -17.38 -2.50 16.28
N MET A 208 -16.34 -3.18 16.73
CA MET A 208 -14.97 -2.69 16.62
C MET A 208 -14.60 -2.44 15.15
N PRO A 209 -13.96 -1.31 14.83
CA PRO A 209 -13.38 -1.06 13.52
C PRO A 209 -12.44 -2.18 13.09
N VAL A 210 -12.43 -2.47 11.79
CA VAL A 210 -11.54 -3.47 11.19
C VAL A 210 -10.48 -2.75 10.39
N ASN A 211 -9.22 -3.11 10.64
CA ASN A 211 -8.08 -2.58 9.92
C ASN A 211 -8.05 -3.09 8.48
N PHE A 212 -7.84 -2.19 7.54
CA PHE A 212 -7.57 -2.49 6.14
C PHE A 212 -6.23 -1.88 5.74
N LEU A 213 -5.55 -2.52 4.80
CA LEU A 213 -4.43 -1.95 4.07
C LEU A 213 -4.82 -1.82 2.60
N ALA A 214 -4.76 -0.62 2.05
CA ALA A 214 -4.91 -0.38 0.63
C ALA A 214 -3.57 0.06 0.03
N ILE A 215 -3.27 -0.42 -1.18
CA ILE A 215 -2.16 0.07 -1.99
C ILE A 215 -2.67 0.63 -3.30
N ARG A 216 -1.98 1.65 -3.82
CA ARG A 216 -2.31 2.34 -5.05
C ARG A 216 -1.08 2.55 -5.92
N THR A 217 -1.27 2.38 -7.22
CA THR A 217 -0.36 2.96 -8.21
C THR A 217 -1.09 4.02 -9.02
N TRP A 218 -0.50 5.21 -9.09
CA TRP A 218 -1.04 6.35 -9.84
C TRP A 218 -0.44 6.33 -11.24
N GLN A 219 -1.09 5.63 -12.17
CA GLN A 219 -0.59 5.40 -13.52
C GLN A 219 -0.80 6.64 -14.39
N PRO A 220 0.26 7.35 -14.82
CA PRO A 220 0.11 8.50 -15.68
C PRO A 220 -0.40 8.09 -17.07
N ILE A 221 -1.56 8.60 -17.46
CA ILE A 221 -2.05 8.49 -18.85
C ILE A 221 -1.54 9.70 -19.66
N SER A 222 -1.69 10.90 -19.08
CA SER A 222 -1.27 12.15 -19.70
C SER A 222 -0.94 13.20 -18.63
N ALA A 223 -0.65 14.44 -19.05
CA ALA A 223 -0.43 15.55 -18.12
C ALA A 223 -1.68 15.86 -17.27
N THR A 224 -2.87 15.48 -17.72
CA THR A 224 -4.15 15.83 -17.09
C THR A 224 -5.03 14.61 -16.77
N GLN A 225 -4.53 13.38 -16.99
CA GLN A 225 -5.28 12.15 -16.70
C GLN A 225 -4.41 11.09 -16.05
N THR A 226 -5.01 10.38 -15.10
CA THR A 226 -4.37 9.32 -14.32
C THR A 226 -5.32 8.13 -14.22
N GLU A 227 -4.82 6.93 -14.47
CA GLU A 227 -5.51 5.70 -14.07
C GLU A 227 -5.04 5.30 -12.67
N ILE A 228 -5.97 5.08 -11.75
CA ILE A 228 -5.67 4.61 -10.40
C ILE A 228 -5.88 3.11 -10.38
N TRP A 229 -4.86 2.35 -10.00
CA TRP A 229 -5.00 0.93 -9.70
C TRP A 229 -4.91 0.76 -8.19
N ASN A 230 -5.95 0.22 -7.57
CA ASN A 230 -6.08 0.12 -6.12
C ASN A 230 -6.37 -1.32 -5.70
N TRP A 231 -5.59 -1.85 -4.75
CA TRP A 231 -5.80 -3.17 -4.16
C TRP A 231 -5.96 -3.06 -2.65
N PHE A 232 -6.55 -4.11 -2.06
CA PHE A 232 -6.59 -4.31 -0.62
C PHE A 232 -5.77 -5.52 -0.24
N LEU A 233 -5.07 -5.42 0.88
CA LEU A 233 -4.17 -6.43 1.38
C LEU A 233 -4.48 -6.73 2.84
N VAL A 234 -4.17 -7.95 3.24
CA VAL A 234 -4.26 -8.44 4.62
C VAL A 234 -3.20 -9.51 4.86
N GLU A 235 -2.83 -9.73 6.10
CA GLU A 235 -1.92 -10.78 6.51
C GLU A 235 -2.43 -12.15 6.06
N LYS A 236 -1.54 -12.97 5.47
CA LYS A 236 -1.91 -14.30 4.96
C LYS A 236 -2.45 -15.21 6.05
N GLU A 237 -1.93 -15.07 7.27
CA GLU A 237 -2.30 -15.82 8.45
C GLU A 237 -3.71 -15.50 8.98
N ALA A 238 -4.36 -14.43 8.48
CA ALA A 238 -5.70 -14.07 8.91
C ALA A 238 -6.74 -15.13 8.49
N SER A 239 -7.81 -15.28 9.29
CA SER A 239 -8.96 -16.10 8.92
C SER A 239 -9.70 -15.51 7.72
N ASP A 240 -10.37 -16.37 6.93
CA ASP A 240 -11.15 -15.91 5.77
C ASP A 240 -12.21 -14.86 6.13
N ASP A 241 -12.84 -14.99 7.30
CA ASP A 241 -13.78 -14.01 7.84
C ASP A 241 -13.11 -12.64 8.08
N TRP A 242 -11.89 -12.63 8.62
CA TRP A 242 -11.12 -11.40 8.82
C TRP A 242 -10.69 -10.78 7.48
N LYS A 243 -10.25 -11.61 6.53
CA LYS A 243 -9.89 -11.17 5.17
C LYS A 243 -11.09 -10.48 4.50
N GLN A 244 -12.28 -11.09 4.61
CA GLN A 244 -13.51 -10.51 4.07
C GLN A 244 -13.88 -9.20 4.79
N ALA A 245 -13.80 -9.15 6.12
CA ALA A 245 -14.11 -7.94 6.89
C ALA A 245 -13.16 -6.78 6.55
N SER A 246 -11.86 -7.07 6.46
CA SER A 246 -10.81 -6.09 6.09
C SER A 246 -11.02 -5.57 4.67
N MET A 247 -11.31 -6.45 3.70
CA MET A 247 -11.65 -6.06 2.34
C MET A 247 -12.87 -5.13 2.31
N LEU A 248 -13.95 -5.48 3.03
CA LEU A 248 -15.17 -4.67 3.06
C LEU A 248 -14.95 -3.30 3.70
N ALA A 249 -14.15 -3.23 4.78
CA ALA A 249 -13.75 -1.99 5.42
C ALA A 249 -12.99 -1.08 4.43
N GLY A 250 -12.02 -1.63 3.71
CA GLY A 250 -11.26 -0.91 2.69
C GLY A 250 -12.08 -0.50 1.47
N VAL A 251 -12.91 -1.40 0.93
CA VAL A 251 -13.70 -1.14 -0.29
C VAL A 251 -14.69 0.00 -0.10
N ARG A 252 -15.33 0.06 1.08
CA ARG A 252 -16.30 1.10 1.43
C ARG A 252 -15.65 2.45 1.72
N THR A 253 -14.34 2.50 1.94
CA THR A 253 -13.62 3.73 2.28
C THR A 253 -12.79 4.25 1.10
N PHE A 254 -11.88 3.45 0.53
CA PHE A 254 -10.82 3.90 -0.37
C PHE A 254 -10.95 3.34 -1.80
N THR A 255 -12.14 3.39 -2.41
CA THR A 255 -12.37 3.03 -3.82
C THR A 255 -13.06 4.15 -4.59
N ALA A 256 -13.31 3.98 -5.89
CA ALA A 256 -14.09 4.94 -6.68
C ALA A 256 -15.51 5.20 -6.13
N GLY A 257 -16.09 4.24 -5.40
CA GLY A 257 -17.36 4.39 -4.69
C GLY A 257 -17.20 4.47 -3.17
N GLY A 258 -15.97 4.69 -2.69
CA GLY A 258 -15.66 4.78 -1.28
C GLY A 258 -16.09 6.11 -0.67
N THR A 259 -16.17 6.14 0.66
CA THR A 259 -16.59 7.34 1.40
C THR A 259 -15.48 8.38 1.60
N PHE A 260 -14.22 8.05 1.27
CA PHE A 260 -13.05 8.93 1.33
C PHE A 260 -12.56 9.30 -0.07
#